data_AF-A0AAW7YU83-F1
#
_entry.id   AF-A0AAW7YU83-F1
#
_cell.length_a   1.000
_cell.length_b   1.000
_cell.length_c   1.000
_cell.angle_alpha   90.00
_cell.angle_beta   90.00
_cell.angle_gamma   90.00
#
_symmetry.space_group_name_H-M   'P 1'
#
loop_
_entity.id
_entity.type
_entity.pdbx_description
1 polymer ?
#
loop_
_entity_poly.entity_id
_entity_poly.type
_entity_poly.pdbx_seq_one_letter_code
_entity_poly.pdbx_strand_id
1 'polypeptide(L)'
;MYCPNCGNKLESNTRFCANCGTPINNDSSNQGYQENNYYNQTQSIQQTKSQKNPWELYVDAWKNAFNYQGITSRRGFWWTYLIHVIIGIVLTLFVLLIQATDSILELLLIGILYLPLVAISARRMRDTNKSIYWGIIPIVVQWFFQPVMVGDYLSGVMQIAVIPLTIVFIVFACQRTKNTENRERIN
;
A
#
# COMPACT_ATOMS: atom_id res chain seq x y z
N MET A 1 28.07 14.47 -53.99
CA MET A 1 28.57 14.59 -52.61
C MET A 1 29.25 13.29 -52.21
N TYR A 2 30.21 13.30 -51.30
CA TYR A 2 30.94 12.09 -50.83
C TYR A 2 30.60 11.82 -49.36
N CYS A 3 30.60 10.55 -48.95
CA CYS A 3 30.35 10.15 -47.57
C CYS A 3 31.47 10.68 -46.65
N PRO A 4 31.14 11.36 -45.52
CA PRO A 4 32.16 11.88 -44.61
C PRO A 4 32.91 10.78 -43.84
N ASN A 5 32.34 9.57 -43.75
CA ASN A 5 32.97 8.47 -43.03
C ASN A 5 33.86 7.61 -43.93
N CYS A 6 33.38 7.22 -45.12
CA CYS A 6 34.12 6.26 -45.96
C CYS A 6 34.61 6.83 -47.30
N GLY A 7 34.34 8.11 -47.59
CA GLY A 7 34.79 8.78 -48.82
C GLY A 7 34.12 8.30 -50.12
N ASN A 8 33.16 7.37 -50.07
CA ASN A 8 32.51 6.87 -51.27
C ASN A 8 31.52 7.89 -51.86
N LYS A 9 31.35 7.87 -53.19
CA LYS A 9 30.44 8.79 -53.88
C LYS A 9 29.00 8.44 -53.54
N LEU A 10 28.23 9.44 -53.10
CA LEU A 10 26.82 9.30 -52.76
C LEU A 10 25.95 9.77 -53.93
N GLU A 11 24.87 9.04 -54.18
CA GLU A 11 23.82 9.46 -55.11
C GLU A 11 22.93 10.55 -54.46
N SER A 12 22.37 11.43 -55.29
CA SER A 12 21.51 12.51 -54.80
C SER A 12 20.26 11.93 -54.14
N ASN A 13 20.01 12.33 -52.88
CA ASN A 13 18.86 11.94 -52.06
C ASN A 13 18.94 10.55 -51.37
N THR A 14 20.14 9.99 -51.17
CA THR A 14 20.31 8.77 -50.35
C THR A 14 20.34 9.08 -48.87
N ARG A 15 19.52 8.39 -48.07
CA ARG A 15 19.45 8.53 -46.60
C ARG A 15 20.61 7.83 -45.86
N PHE A 16 21.24 6.85 -46.49
CA PHE A 16 22.35 6.08 -45.93
C PHE A 16 23.40 5.77 -47.01
N CYS A 17 24.66 5.68 -46.61
CA CYS A 17 25.74 5.27 -47.50
C CYS A 17 25.65 3.77 -47.79
N ALA A 18 25.50 3.38 -49.06
CA ALA A 18 25.42 1.98 -49.47
C ALA A 18 26.67 1.15 -49.16
N ASN A 19 27.82 1.79 -48.92
CA ASN A 19 29.08 1.08 -48.68
C ASN A 19 29.44 0.89 -47.19
N CYS A 20 29.08 1.85 -46.33
CA CYS A 20 29.44 1.78 -44.90
C CYS A 20 28.25 1.90 -43.95
N GLY A 21 27.03 2.08 -44.48
CA GLY A 21 25.81 2.17 -43.68
C GLY A 21 25.62 3.47 -42.90
N THR A 22 26.53 4.45 -43.01
CA THR A 22 26.36 5.71 -42.27
C THR A 22 25.17 6.52 -42.78
N PRO A 23 24.30 7.03 -41.89
CA PRO A 23 23.22 7.92 -42.27
C PRO A 23 23.78 9.23 -42.83
N ILE A 24 23.15 9.71 -43.90
CA ILE A 24 23.47 10.98 -44.53
C ILE A 24 22.23 11.85 -44.44
N ASN A 25 22.28 12.87 -43.58
CA ASN A 25 21.22 13.85 -43.43
C ASN A 25 21.27 14.83 -44.61
N ASN A 26 20.66 14.42 -45.72
CA ASN A 26 20.22 15.36 -46.74
C ASN A 26 18.88 15.92 -46.26
N ASP A 27 18.85 17.20 -45.86
CA ASP A 27 17.73 18.12 -46.19
C ASP A 27 17.94 19.50 -45.58
N SER A 28 18.03 20.50 -46.47
CA SER A 28 17.51 21.84 -46.17
C SER A 28 15.98 21.80 -46.26
N SER A 29 15.33 21.18 -45.27
CA SER A 29 13.91 21.41 -44.93
C SER A 29 13.56 20.65 -43.66
N ASN A 30 13.55 21.41 -42.55
CA ASN A 30 13.03 21.02 -41.25
C ASN A 30 11.53 20.66 -41.33
N GLN A 31 11.15 19.49 -40.80
CA GLN A 31 10.34 19.32 -39.57
C GLN A 31 9.65 17.93 -39.55
N GLY A 32 10.21 17.03 -38.73
CA GLY A 32 9.44 16.19 -37.80
C GLY A 32 8.70 14.96 -38.33
N TYR A 33 9.42 13.88 -38.67
CA TYR A 33 8.82 12.55 -38.60
C TYR A 33 8.81 12.07 -37.13
N GLN A 34 7.62 11.90 -36.58
CA GLN A 34 7.40 11.22 -35.30
C GLN A 34 7.62 9.71 -35.51
N GLU A 35 8.75 9.21 -35.01
CA GLU A 35 8.94 7.77 -34.83
C GLU A 35 8.14 7.35 -33.60
N ASN A 36 6.97 6.74 -33.86
CA ASN A 36 6.11 6.19 -32.82
C ASN A 36 6.83 5.02 -32.15
N ASN A 37 7.37 5.31 -30.97
CA ASN A 37 8.03 4.40 -30.05
C ASN A 37 7.18 3.15 -29.75
N TYR A 38 7.38 2.08 -30.52
CA TYR A 38 7.11 0.69 -30.12
C TYR A 38 8.17 0.20 -29.11
N TYR A 39 8.47 1.06 -28.14
CA TYR A 39 9.28 0.83 -26.94
C TYR A 39 8.64 1.46 -25.69
N ASN A 40 7.45 2.05 -25.82
CA ASN A 40 6.70 2.62 -24.68
C ASN A 40 5.88 1.58 -23.89
N GLN A 41 6.11 0.27 -24.08
CA GLN A 41 5.37 -0.75 -23.33
C GLN A 41 6.23 -1.66 -22.45
N THR A 42 7.54 -1.43 -22.34
CA THR A 42 8.42 -2.32 -21.56
C THR A 42 9.36 -1.65 -20.57
N GLN A 43 9.31 -0.32 -20.40
CA GLN A 43 10.07 0.38 -19.35
C GLN A 43 9.28 1.52 -18.67
N SER A 44 8.33 1.16 -17.80
CA SER A 44 8.00 1.94 -16.59
C SER A 44 7.42 1.08 -15.45
N ILE A 45 7.56 -0.25 -15.54
CA ILE A 45 7.38 -1.17 -14.42
C ILE A 45 8.64 -1.09 -13.54
N GLN A 46 8.88 0.08 -12.97
CA GLN A 46 9.62 0.36 -11.74
C GLN A 46 9.78 1.89 -11.64
N GLN A 47 9.17 2.44 -10.58
CA GLN A 47 9.55 3.71 -9.94
C GLN A 47 9.02 5.01 -10.55
N THR A 48 7.70 5.20 -10.45
CA THR A 48 7.24 5.94 -9.27
C THR A 48 6.25 5.03 -8.54
N LYS A 49 6.54 4.63 -7.30
CA LYS A 49 5.40 4.35 -6.41
C LYS A 49 4.74 5.72 -6.24
N SER A 50 3.80 6.05 -7.14
CA SER A 50 2.83 7.11 -6.89
C SER A 50 2.35 6.86 -5.47
N GLN A 51 2.62 7.81 -4.58
CA GLN A 51 2.30 7.60 -3.18
C GLN A 51 0.78 7.45 -3.10
N LYS A 52 0.31 6.22 -2.83
CA LYS A 52 -1.12 5.95 -2.68
C LYS A 52 -1.70 6.98 -1.71
N ASN A 53 -2.83 7.56 -2.09
CA ASN A 53 -3.55 8.51 -1.24
C ASN A 53 -3.98 7.80 0.07
N PRO A 54 -4.17 8.53 1.18
CA PRO A 54 -4.63 7.93 2.44
C PRO A 54 -5.88 7.05 2.28
N TRP A 55 -6.85 7.52 1.47
CA TRP A 55 -8.05 6.76 1.15
C TRP A 55 -7.76 5.48 0.36
N GLU A 56 -6.89 5.54 -0.64
CA GLU A 56 -6.50 4.34 -1.42
C GLU A 56 -5.82 3.29 -0.55
N LEU A 57 -5.02 3.72 0.43
CA LEU A 57 -4.40 2.83 1.42
C LEU A 57 -5.45 2.12 2.28
N TYR A 58 -6.51 2.85 2.68
CA TYR A 58 -7.63 2.29 3.42
C TYR A 58 -8.45 1.30 2.57
N VAL A 59 -8.72 1.62 1.31
CA VAL A 59 -9.42 0.68 0.41
C VAL A 59 -8.57 -0.56 0.12
N ASP A 60 -7.26 -0.40 -0.04
CA ASP A 60 -6.31 -1.50 -0.22
C ASP A 60 -6.25 -2.44 0.99
N ALA A 61 -6.43 -1.88 2.20
CA ALA A 61 -6.58 -2.64 3.43
C ALA A 61 -7.74 -3.62 3.38
N TRP A 62 -8.92 -3.12 2.97
CA TRP A 62 -10.15 -3.89 2.87
C TRP A 62 -10.08 -4.95 1.77
N LYS A 63 -9.53 -4.60 0.60
CA LYS A 63 -9.30 -5.55 -0.50
C LYS A 63 -8.44 -6.73 -0.06
N ASN A 64 -7.47 -6.46 0.82
CA ASN A 64 -6.54 -7.46 1.35
C ASN A 64 -6.88 -7.87 2.79
N ALA A 65 -8.12 -7.71 3.25
CA ALA A 65 -8.48 -7.99 4.66
C ALA A 65 -8.27 -9.46 5.07
N PHE A 66 -8.29 -10.40 4.11
CA PHE A 66 -8.00 -11.82 4.36
C PHE A 66 -6.63 -12.25 3.81
N ASN A 67 -5.88 -11.34 3.20
CA ASN A 67 -4.53 -11.62 2.72
C ASN A 67 -3.51 -11.29 3.82
N TYR A 68 -2.98 -12.36 4.41
CA TYR A 68 -1.97 -12.27 5.47
C TYR A 68 -0.54 -12.35 4.95
N GLN A 69 -0.31 -12.49 3.65
CA GLN A 69 1.01 -12.55 3.04
C GLN A 69 1.61 -11.14 2.85
N GLY A 70 2.92 -11.05 2.62
CA GLY A 70 3.60 -9.77 2.36
C GLY A 70 3.83 -8.88 3.58
N ILE A 71 4.17 -7.61 3.32
CA ILE A 71 4.51 -6.59 4.33
C ILE A 71 3.79 -5.27 4.05
N THR A 72 3.57 -4.48 5.12
CA THR A 72 2.92 -3.17 5.05
C THR A 72 3.87 -2.09 5.55
N SER A 73 4.09 -1.06 4.74
CA SER A 73 4.91 0.10 5.12
C SER A 73 4.31 0.87 6.30
N ARG A 74 5.16 1.56 7.06
CA ARG A 74 4.74 2.42 8.20
C ARG A 74 3.67 3.44 7.81
N ARG A 75 3.89 4.12 6.68
CA ARG A 75 2.97 5.15 6.17
C ARG A 75 1.58 4.55 5.93
N GLY A 76 1.52 3.42 5.22
CA GLY A 76 0.22 2.82 4.95
C GLY A 76 -0.45 2.21 6.17
N PHE A 77 0.32 1.69 7.13
CA PHE A 77 -0.22 1.27 8.43
C PHE A 77 -0.88 2.45 9.16
N TRP A 78 -0.15 3.54 9.38
CA TRP A 78 -0.63 4.68 10.17
C TRP A 78 -1.80 5.43 9.52
N TRP A 79 -1.76 5.66 8.20
CA TRP A 79 -2.90 6.28 7.51
C TRP A 79 -4.15 5.40 7.56
N THR A 80 -4.00 4.09 7.37
CA THR A 80 -5.14 3.17 7.48
C THR A 80 -5.67 3.16 8.91
N TYR A 81 -4.79 3.08 9.91
CA TYR A 81 -5.15 3.09 11.32
C TYR A 81 -5.93 4.36 11.70
N LEU A 82 -5.45 5.54 11.28
CA LEU A 82 -6.10 6.82 11.56
C LEU A 82 -7.50 6.89 10.92
N ILE A 83 -7.63 6.56 9.64
CA ILE A 83 -8.93 6.54 8.96
C ILE A 83 -9.88 5.55 9.64
N HIS A 84 -9.35 4.39 10.05
CA HIS A 84 -10.12 3.39 10.76
C HIS A 84 -10.66 3.89 12.11
N VAL A 85 -9.82 4.57 12.90
CA VAL A 85 -10.23 5.18 14.18
C VAL A 85 -11.30 6.25 13.96
N ILE A 86 -11.15 7.10 12.94
CA ILE A 86 -12.15 8.14 12.60
C ILE A 86 -13.50 7.50 12.25
N ILE A 87 -13.49 6.48 11.38
CA ILE A 87 -14.72 5.75 10.99
C ILE A 87 -15.34 5.07 12.22
N GLY A 88 -14.54 4.46 13.09
CA GLY A 88 -15.01 3.86 14.33
C GLY A 88 -15.72 4.87 15.24
N ILE A 89 -15.12 6.03 15.48
CA ILE A 89 -15.71 7.10 16.29
C ILE A 89 -17.05 7.56 15.70
N VAL A 90 -17.10 7.81 14.38
CA VAL A 90 -18.33 8.23 13.70
C VAL A 90 -19.44 7.19 13.85
N LEU A 91 -19.10 5.90 13.69
CA LEU A 91 -20.08 4.81 13.81
C LEU A 91 -20.56 4.63 15.25
N THR A 92 -19.67 4.69 16.24
CA THR A 92 -20.06 4.60 17.66
C THR A 92 -20.95 5.78 18.06
N LEU A 93 -20.63 7.01 17.63
CA LEU A 93 -21.49 8.17 17.87
C LEU A 93 -22.86 8.01 17.20
N PHE A 94 -22.91 7.45 15.99
CA PHE A 94 -24.18 7.18 15.32
C PHE A 94 -25.03 6.15 16.07
N VAL A 95 -24.42 5.04 16.52
CA VAL A 95 -25.10 4.00 17.34
C VAL A 95 -25.61 4.59 18.67
N LEU A 96 -24.83 5.47 19.30
CA LEU A 96 -25.23 6.19 20.51
C LEU A 96 -26.46 7.08 20.26
N LEU A 97 -26.52 7.81 19.14
CA LEU A 97 -27.65 8.70 18.81
C LEU A 97 -28.96 7.95 18.61
N ILE A 98 -28.91 6.75 18.01
CA ILE A 98 -30.09 5.91 17.79
C ILE A 98 -30.44 5.02 19.00
N GLN A 99 -29.71 5.16 20.12
CA GLN A 99 -29.88 4.36 21.35
C GLN A 99 -29.81 2.85 21.11
N ALA A 100 -28.97 2.42 20.16
CA ALA A 100 -28.79 1.01 19.79
C ALA A 100 -27.48 0.41 20.33
N THR A 101 -26.95 0.99 21.41
CA THR A 101 -25.73 0.50 22.06
C THR A 101 -25.94 -0.91 22.62
N ASP A 102 -24.87 -1.67 22.72
CA ASP A 102 -24.81 -3.01 23.27
C ASP A 102 -25.69 -4.04 22.52
N SER A 103 -26.00 -3.74 21.27
CA SER A 103 -26.77 -4.62 20.40
C SER A 103 -25.88 -5.66 19.70
N ILE A 104 -26.45 -6.80 19.33
CA ILE A 104 -25.77 -7.81 18.49
C ILE A 104 -25.33 -7.18 17.15
N LEU A 105 -26.12 -6.23 16.64
CA LEU A 105 -25.79 -5.47 15.43
C LEU A 105 -24.50 -4.66 15.59
N GLU A 106 -24.32 -3.97 16.73
CA GLU A 106 -23.08 -3.26 17.04
C GLU A 106 -21.88 -4.21 17.10
N LEU A 107 -22.03 -5.37 17.76
CA LEU A 107 -20.96 -6.39 17.82
C LEU A 107 -20.53 -6.88 16.44
N LEU A 108 -21.49 -7.17 15.56
CA LEU A 108 -21.22 -7.61 14.18
C LEU A 108 -20.56 -6.50 13.35
N LEU A 109 -21.06 -5.26 13.46
CA LEU A 109 -20.50 -4.10 12.77
C LEU A 109 -19.03 -3.88 13.16
N ILE A 110 -18.74 -3.86 14.47
CA ILE A 110 -17.38 -3.70 14.98
C ILE A 110 -16.51 -4.89 14.57
N GLY A 111 -17.03 -6.13 14.62
CA GLY A 111 -16.30 -7.32 14.19
C GLY A 111 -15.82 -7.25 12.73
N ILE A 112 -16.67 -6.76 11.82
CA ILE A 112 -16.31 -6.57 10.42
C ILE A 112 -15.18 -5.53 10.27
N LEU A 113 -15.24 -4.43 11.03
CA LEU A 113 -14.20 -3.39 11.04
C LEU A 113 -12.84 -3.93 11.52
N TYR A 114 -12.83 -4.86 12.47
CA TYR A 114 -11.58 -5.40 12.99
C TYR A 114 -10.81 -6.27 11.98
N LEU A 115 -11.47 -6.82 10.95
CA LEU A 115 -10.84 -7.70 9.95
C LEU A 115 -9.64 -7.07 9.23
N PRO A 116 -9.76 -5.91 8.53
CA PRO A 116 -8.62 -5.27 7.90
C PRO A 116 -7.53 -4.87 8.92
N LEU A 117 -7.93 -4.55 10.16
CA LEU A 117 -6.99 -4.15 11.21
C LEU A 117 -6.10 -5.32 11.63
N VAL A 118 -6.66 -6.52 11.81
CA VAL A 118 -5.89 -7.74 12.12
C VAL A 118 -4.90 -8.05 10.99
N ALA A 119 -5.34 -8.01 9.74
CA ALA A 119 -4.50 -8.35 8.59
C ALA A 119 -3.34 -7.37 8.39
N ILE A 120 -3.58 -6.07 8.49
CA ILE A 120 -2.51 -5.07 8.37
C ILE A 120 -1.56 -5.13 9.56
N SER A 121 -2.08 -5.34 10.76
CA SER A 121 -1.26 -5.46 11.96
C SER A 121 -0.31 -6.66 11.87
N ALA A 122 -0.80 -7.80 11.39
CA ALA A 122 0.02 -8.96 11.09
C ALA A 122 1.13 -8.65 10.07
N ARG A 123 0.79 -7.98 8.96
CA ARG A 123 1.75 -7.57 7.92
C ARG A 123 2.77 -6.55 8.42
N ARG A 124 2.37 -5.64 9.31
CA ARG A 124 3.23 -4.64 9.95
C ARG A 124 4.22 -5.29 10.92
N MET A 125 3.77 -6.23 11.75
CA MET A 125 4.67 -6.96 12.66
C MET A 125 5.71 -7.77 11.90
N ARG A 126 5.31 -8.35 10.76
CA ARG A 126 6.25 -9.03 9.87
C ARG A 126 7.32 -8.07 9.33
N ASP A 127 6.95 -6.85 8.96
CA ASP A 127 7.89 -5.83 8.47
C ASP A 127 8.94 -5.40 9.51
N THR A 128 8.60 -5.45 10.81
CA THR A 128 9.53 -5.15 11.91
C THR A 128 10.28 -6.38 12.42
N ASN A 129 10.14 -7.51 11.73
CA ASN A 129 10.68 -8.81 12.09
C ASN A 129 10.26 -9.28 13.50
N LYS A 130 9.02 -8.97 13.88
CA LYS A 130 8.37 -9.44 15.11
C LYS A 130 7.39 -10.56 14.79
N SER A 131 7.06 -11.37 15.79
CA SER A 131 6.01 -12.37 15.64
C SER A 131 4.67 -11.69 15.35
N ILE A 132 3.87 -12.31 14.48
CA ILE A 132 2.58 -11.80 14.03
C ILE A 132 1.61 -11.63 15.21
N TYR A 133 1.76 -12.47 16.24
CA TYR A 133 0.94 -12.46 17.46
C TYR A 133 0.95 -11.13 18.20
N TRP A 134 2.04 -10.36 18.15
CA TRP A 134 2.09 -9.02 18.74
C TRP A 134 1.06 -8.05 18.16
N GLY A 135 0.59 -8.29 16.92
CA GLY A 135 -0.50 -7.53 16.31
C GLY A 135 -1.87 -8.18 16.50
N ILE A 136 -1.96 -9.50 16.32
CA ILE A 136 -3.26 -10.20 16.32
C ILE A 136 -3.88 -10.25 17.73
N ILE A 137 -3.11 -10.66 18.74
CA ILE A 137 -3.62 -10.88 20.10
C ILE A 137 -4.31 -9.63 20.67
N PRO A 138 -3.67 -8.44 20.73
CA PRO A 138 -4.31 -7.27 21.34
C PRO A 138 -5.60 -6.88 20.61
N ILE A 139 -5.65 -7.02 19.28
CA ILE A 139 -6.83 -6.67 18.48
C ILE A 139 -7.98 -7.65 18.72
N VAL A 140 -7.69 -8.95 18.72
CA VAL A 140 -8.72 -9.99 18.96
C VAL A 140 -9.25 -9.92 20.38
N VAL A 141 -8.38 -9.73 21.37
CA VAL A 141 -8.78 -9.58 22.77
C VAL A 141 -9.64 -8.33 22.95
N GLN A 142 -9.27 -7.20 22.33
CA GLN A 142 -10.07 -5.98 22.36
C GLN A 142 -11.49 -6.18 21.80
N TRP A 143 -11.65 -6.95 20.72
CA TRP A 143 -12.96 -7.27 20.13
C TRP A 143 -13.76 -8.27 20.98
N PHE A 144 -13.11 -9.26 21.59
CA PHE A 144 -13.81 -10.30 22.35
C PHE A 144 -14.43 -9.75 23.65
N PHE A 145 -13.71 -8.87 24.36
CA PHE A 145 -14.15 -8.30 25.64
C PHE A 145 -15.04 -7.05 25.47
N GLN A 146 -15.96 -7.07 24.50
CA GLN A 146 -16.98 -6.04 24.38
C GLN A 146 -18.11 -6.25 25.41
N PRO A 147 -18.77 -5.19 25.91
CA PRO A 147 -19.78 -5.31 26.97
C PRO A 147 -20.91 -6.31 26.67
N VAL A 148 -21.36 -6.37 25.42
CA VAL A 148 -22.38 -7.33 24.93
C VAL A 148 -22.02 -8.79 25.23
N MET A 149 -20.73 -9.13 25.21
CA MET A 149 -20.25 -10.52 25.36
C MET A 149 -20.01 -10.90 26.81
N VAL A 150 -19.53 -9.96 27.63
CA VAL A 150 -18.95 -10.26 28.96
C VAL A 150 -19.52 -9.40 30.09
N GLY A 151 -20.37 -8.42 29.79
CA GLY A 151 -20.88 -7.41 30.72
C GLY A 151 -19.92 -6.23 30.93
N ASP A 152 -20.47 -5.08 31.33
CA ASP A 152 -19.74 -3.80 31.44
C ASP A 152 -18.52 -3.86 32.36
N TYR A 153 -18.70 -4.46 33.53
CA TYR A 153 -17.65 -4.51 34.55
C TYR A 153 -16.43 -5.31 34.06
N LEU A 154 -16.66 -6.53 33.57
CA LEU A 154 -15.59 -7.40 33.09
C LEU A 154 -14.95 -6.83 31.81
N SER A 155 -15.76 -6.27 30.92
CA SER A 155 -15.28 -5.53 29.73
C SER A 155 -14.31 -4.42 30.14
N GLY A 156 -14.71 -3.54 31.07
CA GLY A 156 -13.88 -2.42 31.52
C GLY A 156 -12.55 -2.87 32.13
N VAL A 157 -12.57 -3.87 33.02
CA VAL A 157 -11.35 -4.42 33.65
C VAL A 157 -10.41 -5.01 32.60
N MET A 158 -10.94 -5.81 31.67
CA MET A 158 -10.14 -6.48 30.66
C MET A 158 -9.58 -5.51 29.62
N GLN A 159 -10.33 -4.48 29.23
CA GLN A 159 -9.83 -3.44 28.35
C GLN A 159 -8.65 -2.69 28.97
N ILE A 160 -8.73 -2.34 30.26
CA ILE A 160 -7.61 -1.71 30.99
C ILE A 160 -6.39 -2.66 31.02
N ALA A 161 -6.61 -3.95 31.26
CA ALA A 161 -5.54 -4.95 31.30
C ALA A 161 -4.82 -5.13 29.94
N VAL A 162 -5.48 -4.83 28.83
CA VAL A 162 -4.94 -4.96 27.47
C VAL A 162 -4.14 -3.71 27.03
N ILE A 163 -4.31 -2.56 27.69
CA ILE A 163 -3.60 -1.30 27.37
C ILE A 163 -2.07 -1.47 27.29
N PRO A 164 -1.38 -2.16 28.23
CA PRO A 164 0.07 -2.34 28.13
C PRO A 164 0.47 -3.11 26.86
N LEU A 165 -0.31 -4.12 26.45
CA LEU A 165 -0.06 -4.90 25.24
C LEU A 165 -0.26 -4.05 23.98
N THR A 166 -1.29 -3.19 23.95
CA THR A 166 -1.52 -2.29 22.81
C THR A 166 -0.42 -1.23 22.70
N ILE A 167 0.09 -0.72 23.82
CA ILE A 167 1.24 0.19 23.83
C ILE A 167 2.47 -0.50 23.23
N VAL A 168 2.80 -1.72 23.66
CA VAL A 168 3.93 -2.48 23.10
C VAL A 168 3.74 -2.71 21.60
N PHE A 169 2.53 -3.08 21.17
CA PHE A 169 2.19 -3.23 19.76
C PHE A 169 2.42 -1.93 18.97
N ILE A 170 1.94 -0.79 19.48
CA ILE A 170 2.13 0.53 18.86
C ILE A 170 3.61 0.88 18.75
N VAL A 171 4.38 0.66 19.82
CA VAL A 171 5.84 0.89 19.82
C VAL A 171 6.51 0.05 18.73
N PHE A 172 6.16 -1.23 18.62
CA PHE A 172 6.67 -2.09 17.56
C PHE A 172 6.21 -1.62 16.18
N ALA A 173 4.96 -1.21 16.01
CA ALA A 173 4.47 -0.69 14.74
C ALA A 173 5.23 0.57 14.29
N CYS A 174 5.69 1.39 15.23
CA CYS A 174 6.54 2.54 15.02
C CYS A 174 7.99 2.21 14.62
N GLN A 175 8.51 0.98 14.77
CA GLN A 175 9.93 0.68 14.54
C GLN A 175 10.36 0.64 13.06
N ARG A 176 11.68 0.86 12.82
CA ARG A 176 12.46 0.53 11.60
C ARG A 176 11.88 -0.61 10.75
N THR A 177 11.70 -0.47 9.44
CA THR A 177 11.59 -1.66 8.58
C THR A 177 12.88 -2.47 8.67
N LYS A 178 12.78 -3.70 9.19
CA LYS A 178 13.80 -4.75 9.27
C LYS A 178 14.08 -5.43 7.93
N ASN A 179 15.16 -5.12 7.19
CA ASN A 179 15.60 -5.78 5.93
C ASN A 179 14.47 -6.42 5.04
N THR A 180 14.14 -5.79 3.91
CA THR A 180 12.99 -6.20 3.05
C THR A 180 13.37 -6.99 1.80
N GLU A 181 14.58 -7.56 1.72
CA GLU A 181 15.16 -8.08 0.47
C GLU A 181 14.31 -9.11 -0.29
N ASN A 182 13.37 -9.83 0.37
CA ASN A 182 12.57 -10.89 -0.27
C ASN A 182 11.05 -10.79 -0.05
N ARG A 183 10.50 -9.63 0.34
CA ARG A 183 9.07 -9.52 0.71
C ARG A 183 8.32 -8.49 -0.11
N GLU A 184 7.20 -8.89 -0.70
CA GLU A 184 6.32 -8.02 -1.45
C GLU A 184 5.61 -6.99 -0.54
N ARG A 185 5.69 -5.72 -0.92
CA ARG A 185 4.94 -4.62 -0.28
C ARG A 185 3.60 -4.46 -0.98
N ILE A 186 2.51 -4.70 -0.24
CA ILE A 186 1.14 -4.59 -0.78
C ILE A 186 0.74 -3.12 -1.02
N ASN A 187 1.32 -2.19 -0.24
CA ASN A 187 1.02 -0.77 -0.30
C ASN A 187 2.03 0.09 -1.05
#